data_AF-A0A0K1EF72-F1
#
_entry.id   AF-A0A0K1EF72-F1
#
_cell.length_a   1.000
_cell.length_b   1.000
_cell.length_c   1.000
_cell.angle_alpha   90.00
_cell.angle_beta   90.00
_cell.angle_gamma   90.00
#
_symmetry.space_group_name_H-M   'P 1'
#
loop_
_entity.id
_entity.type
_entity.pdbx_description
1 polymer ?
#
loop_
_entity_poly.entity_id
_entity_poly.type
_entity_poly.pdbx_seq_one_letter_code
_entity_poly.pdbx_strand_id
1 'polypeptide(L)'
;MTAHRLLLPIAVLATATLPALASAQPAARPTDPAATTQPRLTPSPRLAPPLVAPSPARLPSPSPPPPAAAQRSTAAPGPKAAPRLPSTPARSAASPVQAAPERLPSTPARSAASPVQAAPERLPSTPARLPSIPERLPSIAERNAAPSPQAGPQRLPPLAELLPPQPVAADTTDLPAHPEKLDVDPTLTLPARARPATSALATYLPWRALVLGGGPRATMNQVAIEGHVRYFHALLPTSVERRILFADGNRFTPTVQYLDGYRLLYRTPRLPRVDGPTTLQGFDRLWRGFVTDRADDPLLLYFAGHGSPSPQRDLDNNVFDLWGGGILSVRDLAARIEQLPPKAPVVVVMAQCFSGAFANLLFEGGDPDADVVDRDLVGFFAATRDRPASGCTPEINEADYTDFSSYFFSALAGVDRLGRLVDDADYDGDQQVGMHEAFAYALIHQATSDVPVATSDVFLRRFVPQHDRETMATPYSKVLAWARPSERAALKALSDALQLQGEDRLRTAYVTQFGPGSGRINWDDIEGAHRLRFIRLAKTVVLAHTLRENGDPAILERFDRLRAAESRNPLLEVKPNP
;
A
#
# COMPACT_ATOMS: atom_id res chain seq x y z
N MET A 1 9.63 1.36 -68.87
CA MET A 1 9.12 0.64 -70.06
C MET A 1 9.93 -0.63 -70.24
N THR A 2 9.25 -1.78 -70.38
CA THR A 2 9.59 -2.99 -71.16
C THR A 2 11.01 -3.61 -71.10
N ALA A 3 11.25 -4.93 -70.98
CA ALA A 3 10.60 -6.13 -70.41
C ALA A 3 11.09 -7.39 -71.19
N HIS A 4 11.23 -8.54 -70.49
CA HIS A 4 11.31 -9.91 -71.04
C HIS A 4 12.60 -10.32 -71.82
N ARG A 5 13.03 -11.62 -71.88
CA ARG A 5 12.42 -12.89 -71.41
C ARG A 5 13.46 -14.05 -71.23
N LEU A 6 13.16 -14.97 -70.30
CA LEU A 6 13.40 -16.45 -70.24
C LEU A 6 14.70 -17.12 -70.79
N LEU A 7 15.25 -18.07 -70.01
CA LEU A 7 15.18 -19.53 -70.28
C LEU A 7 15.68 -20.41 -69.10
N LEU A 8 15.26 -21.69 -69.08
CA LEU A 8 15.47 -22.72 -68.04
C LEU A 8 15.81 -24.06 -68.76
N PRO A 9 16.62 -24.99 -68.19
CA PRO A 9 16.06 -26.32 -67.78
C PRO A 9 16.82 -27.02 -66.59
N ILE A 10 16.14 -27.63 -65.60
CA ILE A 10 15.71 -29.07 -65.41
C ILE A 10 16.65 -29.97 -64.54
N ALA A 11 16.10 -30.33 -63.35
CA ALA A 11 16.09 -31.60 -62.57
C ALA A 11 17.30 -32.55 -62.34
N VAL A 12 17.41 -33.06 -61.09
CA VAL A 12 17.55 -34.50 -60.70
C VAL A 12 16.79 -34.76 -59.37
N LEU A 13 16.22 -35.97 -59.19
CA LEU A 13 15.45 -36.44 -58.00
C LEU A 13 16.31 -37.19 -56.96
N ALA A 14 15.83 -37.29 -55.72
CA ALA A 14 15.98 -38.49 -54.88
C ALA A 14 14.80 -38.64 -53.87
N THR A 15 14.37 -39.88 -53.60
CA THR A 15 13.15 -40.24 -52.84
C THR A 15 13.36 -41.45 -51.91
N ALA A 16 12.78 -41.45 -50.70
CA ALA A 16 12.30 -42.64 -49.93
C ALA A 16 11.69 -42.14 -48.60
N THR A 17 10.39 -42.29 -48.25
CA THR A 17 9.53 -43.46 -47.91
C THR A 17 9.79 -44.13 -46.55
N LEU A 18 8.70 -44.20 -45.75
CA LEU A 18 8.55 -44.83 -44.42
C LEU A 18 8.58 -46.37 -44.47
N PRO A 19 8.64 -47.05 -43.30
CA PRO A 19 7.41 -47.66 -42.78
C PRO A 19 7.23 -47.58 -41.23
N ALA A 20 6.11 -48.13 -40.73
CA ALA A 20 5.65 -48.08 -39.32
C ALA A 20 5.50 -49.50 -38.69
N LEU A 21 4.91 -49.57 -37.47
CA LEU A 21 4.60 -50.76 -36.62
C LEU A 21 5.77 -51.18 -35.70
N ALA A 22 5.60 -51.72 -34.47
CA ALA A 22 4.39 -52.19 -33.74
C ALA A 22 4.52 -52.03 -32.18
N SER A 23 3.48 -52.45 -31.47
CA SER A 23 3.29 -52.44 -30.00
C SER A 23 4.02 -53.54 -29.20
N ALA A 24 4.28 -53.29 -27.89
CA ALA A 24 4.50 -54.35 -26.88
C ALA A 24 4.07 -53.92 -25.45
N GLN A 25 3.67 -54.89 -24.63
CA GLN A 25 3.15 -54.77 -23.25
C GLN A 25 4.24 -54.89 -22.16
N PRO A 26 3.95 -54.56 -20.88
CA PRO A 26 4.94 -54.64 -19.78
C PRO A 26 5.13 -56.06 -19.22
N ALA A 27 6.36 -56.36 -18.78
CA ALA A 27 6.73 -57.63 -18.13
C ALA A 27 6.91 -57.50 -16.60
N ALA A 28 6.92 -58.64 -15.90
CA ALA A 28 6.60 -58.75 -14.47
C ALA A 28 7.80 -58.79 -13.49
N ARG A 29 7.45 -58.86 -12.19
CA ARG A 29 8.32 -59.02 -11.00
C ARG A 29 9.25 -60.24 -11.04
N PRO A 30 10.33 -60.17 -10.24
CA PRO A 30 10.65 -61.18 -9.21
C PRO A 30 10.71 -60.51 -7.81
N THR A 31 9.96 -60.90 -6.77
CA THR A 31 10.07 -62.08 -5.86
C THR A 31 11.33 -62.11 -4.97
N ASP A 32 11.13 -61.90 -3.66
CA ASP A 32 12.05 -62.14 -2.53
C ASP A 32 12.62 -63.58 -2.48
N PRO A 33 13.72 -63.84 -1.73
CA PRO A 33 13.55 -64.30 -0.33
C PRO A 33 14.67 -63.93 0.70
N ALA A 34 14.29 -64.05 1.99
CA ALA A 34 15.11 -64.21 3.22
C ALA A 34 15.99 -63.02 3.68
N ALA A 35 15.81 -62.36 4.84
CA ALA A 35 15.49 -62.77 6.23
C ALA A 35 16.71 -63.22 7.09
N THR A 36 17.22 -62.34 7.97
CA THR A 36 17.82 -62.74 9.27
C THR A 36 17.89 -61.60 10.32
N THR A 37 17.46 -61.92 11.54
CA THR A 37 17.88 -61.37 12.87
C THR A 37 17.87 -59.86 13.18
N GLN A 38 16.91 -59.46 14.05
CA GLN A 38 17.09 -58.41 15.06
C GLN A 38 17.45 -59.01 16.43
N PRO A 39 18.18 -58.31 17.32
CA PRO A 39 18.22 -58.60 18.75
C PRO A 39 17.20 -57.77 19.57
N ARG A 40 16.60 -58.38 20.59
CA ARG A 40 15.73 -57.74 21.61
C ARG A 40 16.53 -57.14 22.77
N LEU A 41 16.09 -55.98 23.29
CA LEU A 41 16.20 -55.43 24.67
C LEU A 41 15.30 -54.16 24.72
N THR A 42 14.64 -53.67 25.79
CA THR A 42 14.07 -54.24 27.04
C THR A 42 12.97 -53.27 27.54
N PRO A 43 11.86 -53.68 28.20
CA PRO A 43 10.76 -52.76 28.54
C PRO A 43 10.72 -52.27 30.00
N SER A 44 10.03 -51.15 30.23
CA SER A 44 9.56 -50.56 31.53
C SER A 44 10.46 -49.46 32.15
N PRO A 45 9.91 -48.51 32.96
CA PRO A 45 8.57 -48.51 33.57
C PRO A 45 7.66 -47.29 33.29
N ARG A 46 6.41 -47.42 33.73
CA ARG A 46 5.35 -46.39 33.72
C ARG A 46 5.68 -45.23 34.68
N LEU A 47 5.28 -44.02 34.32
CA LEU A 47 5.07 -42.89 35.25
C LEU A 47 3.68 -42.27 35.00
N ALA A 48 3.20 -41.53 36.01
CA ALA A 48 1.78 -41.29 36.27
C ALA A 48 1.08 -40.27 35.33
N PRO A 49 -0.27 -40.33 35.19
CA PRO A 49 -1.04 -39.26 34.54
C PRO A 49 -1.04 -37.98 35.40
N PRO A 50 -1.12 -36.79 34.78
CA PRO A 50 -1.16 -35.52 35.51
C PRO A 50 -2.47 -35.34 36.29
N LEU A 51 -2.35 -34.67 37.44
CA LEU A 51 -3.44 -34.39 38.37
C LEU A 51 -4.53 -33.50 37.77
N VAL A 52 -5.78 -33.82 38.09
CA VAL A 52 -6.96 -33.00 37.81
C VAL A 52 -6.91 -31.73 38.65
N ALA A 53 -6.88 -30.56 38.00
CA ALA A 53 -7.13 -29.28 38.65
C ALA A 53 -8.64 -29.05 38.84
N PRO A 54 -9.10 -28.52 39.98
CA PRO A 54 -10.52 -28.37 40.27
C PRO A 54 -11.18 -27.25 39.47
N SER A 55 -12.41 -27.50 39.01
CA SER A 55 -13.26 -26.51 38.33
C SER A 55 -13.52 -25.27 39.20
N PRO A 56 -13.36 -24.04 38.68
CA PRO A 56 -13.93 -22.86 39.33
C PRO A 56 -15.46 -22.92 39.23
N ALA A 57 -16.14 -22.52 40.32
CA ALA A 57 -17.58 -22.64 40.46
C ALA A 57 -18.35 -21.76 39.44
N ARG A 58 -19.54 -22.23 39.06
CA ARG A 58 -20.54 -21.43 38.33
C ARG A 58 -20.89 -20.18 39.14
N LEU A 59 -20.62 -19.00 38.58
CA LEU A 59 -21.34 -17.78 38.96
C LEU A 59 -22.74 -17.80 38.31
N PRO A 60 -23.80 -17.35 38.99
CA PRO A 60 -25.14 -17.31 38.43
C PRO A 60 -25.28 -16.19 37.39
N SER A 61 -25.95 -16.50 36.27
CA SER A 61 -26.27 -15.54 35.22
C SER A 61 -27.19 -14.42 35.73
N PRO A 62 -27.00 -13.15 35.33
CA PRO A 62 -27.98 -12.10 35.59
C PRO A 62 -29.25 -12.30 34.73
N SER A 63 -30.42 -12.22 35.37
CA SER A 63 -31.72 -12.25 34.70
C SER A 63 -31.95 -11.01 33.82
N PRO A 64 -32.73 -11.11 32.74
CA PRO A 64 -33.01 -9.98 31.85
C PRO A 64 -33.97 -8.94 32.48
N PRO A 65 -33.92 -7.67 32.06
CA PRO A 65 -34.87 -6.64 32.50
C PRO A 65 -36.26 -6.82 31.85
N PRO A 66 -37.35 -6.43 32.53
CA PRO A 66 -38.70 -6.43 31.96
C PRO A 66 -38.92 -5.25 30.98
N PRO A 67 -39.91 -5.34 30.07
CA PRO A 67 -40.08 -4.41 28.96
C PRO A 67 -40.76 -3.10 29.34
N ALA A 68 -40.52 -2.06 28.51
CA ALA A 68 -41.18 -0.76 28.62
C ALA A 68 -42.66 -0.83 28.20
N ALA A 69 -43.52 -0.16 28.97
CA ALA A 69 -44.92 0.07 28.62
C ALA A 69 -45.14 1.56 28.27
N ALA A 70 -45.76 1.81 27.13
CA ALA A 70 -46.22 3.15 26.74
C ALA A 70 -47.73 3.27 27.01
N GLN A 71 -48.19 4.43 27.52
CA GLN A 71 -49.49 4.99 27.13
C GLN A 71 -49.71 6.46 27.53
N ARG A 72 -50.65 7.08 26.81
CA ARG A 72 -50.84 8.51 26.54
C ARG A 72 -51.70 9.26 27.59
N SER A 73 -51.49 10.59 27.64
CA SER A 73 -52.51 11.67 27.57
C SER A 73 -53.62 11.84 28.63
N THR A 74 -53.66 13.02 29.26
CA THR A 74 -54.86 13.89 29.48
C THR A 74 -54.44 15.37 29.60
N ALA A 75 -55.38 16.33 29.59
CA ALA A 75 -55.10 17.76 29.34
C ALA A 75 -55.87 18.78 30.23
N ALA A 76 -55.27 19.98 30.41
CA ALA A 76 -55.85 21.30 30.79
C ALA A 76 -56.51 21.46 32.19
N PRO A 77 -56.83 22.69 32.71
CA PRO A 77 -56.68 24.07 32.15
C PRO A 77 -55.99 25.14 33.08
N GLY A 78 -55.88 26.41 32.64
CA GLY A 78 -55.35 27.59 33.40
C GLY A 78 -56.43 28.45 34.10
N PRO A 79 -56.38 29.82 34.16
CA PRO A 79 -55.32 30.78 33.79
C PRO A 79 -55.15 32.04 34.72
N LYS A 80 -54.16 32.92 34.41
CA LYS A 80 -53.98 34.38 34.70
C LYS A 80 -52.58 34.84 34.20
N ALA A 81 -52.19 36.11 33.96
CA ALA A 81 -52.84 37.44 33.85
C ALA A 81 -51.91 38.42 33.05
N ALA A 82 -52.23 39.73 32.94
CA ALA A 82 -51.38 40.78 32.31
C ALA A 82 -51.59 42.17 32.98
N PRO A 83 -50.85 43.27 32.66
CA PRO A 83 -50.76 43.96 31.34
C PRO A 83 -49.29 44.39 30.99
N ARG A 84 -48.89 45.34 30.12
CA ARG A 84 -49.51 46.35 29.18
C ARG A 84 -48.52 46.74 28.05
N LEU A 85 -48.90 47.67 27.15
CA LEU A 85 -48.09 48.29 26.06
C LEU A 85 -48.43 49.80 25.90
N PRO A 86 -47.70 50.56 25.05
CA PRO A 86 -48.08 50.80 23.63
C PRO A 86 -46.87 50.55 22.67
N SER A 87 -46.81 50.85 21.34
CA SER A 87 -47.72 51.45 20.33
C SER A 87 -47.29 51.02 18.89
N THR A 88 -48.12 51.25 17.86
CA THR A 88 -47.82 51.11 16.40
C THR A 88 -48.56 52.16 15.56
N PRO A 89 -48.46 52.09 14.21
CA PRO A 89 -49.66 51.96 13.37
C PRO A 89 -49.60 50.74 12.41
N ALA A 90 -50.71 50.40 11.71
CA ALA A 90 -50.78 49.27 10.77
C ALA A 90 -51.87 49.40 9.68
N ARG A 91 -51.66 48.73 8.53
CA ARG A 91 -52.58 48.37 7.41
C ARG A 91 -51.75 47.55 6.39
N SER A 92 -52.27 46.92 5.32
CA SER A 92 -53.63 46.82 4.78
C SER A 92 -54.00 45.36 4.43
N ALA A 93 -55.10 45.14 3.70
CA ALA A 93 -55.50 43.87 3.08
C ALA A 93 -55.13 43.87 1.56
N ALA A 94 -55.51 42.95 0.66
CA ALA A 94 -56.61 41.96 0.65
C ALA A 94 -56.37 40.78 -0.32
N SER A 95 -57.39 39.92 -0.47
CA SER A 95 -57.48 38.71 -1.33
C SER A 95 -58.87 38.67 -2.02
N PRO A 96 -59.39 37.53 -2.55
CA PRO A 96 -58.99 36.65 -3.68
C PRO A 96 -60.15 36.47 -4.73
N VAL A 97 -60.03 35.57 -5.73
CA VAL A 97 -61.09 34.64 -6.28
C VAL A 97 -60.62 33.85 -7.54
N GLN A 98 -61.31 32.75 -7.87
CA GLN A 98 -61.02 31.66 -8.82
C GLN A 98 -61.35 31.97 -10.31
N ALA A 99 -60.68 31.28 -11.27
CA ALA A 99 -61.30 30.54 -12.40
C ALA A 99 -60.27 29.91 -13.38
N ALA A 100 -60.65 28.81 -14.03
CA ALA A 100 -60.08 28.20 -15.25
C ALA A 100 -61.27 27.83 -16.19
N PRO A 101 -61.13 27.27 -17.42
CA PRO A 101 -59.94 26.90 -18.22
C PRO A 101 -59.99 27.37 -19.71
N GLU A 102 -58.98 27.06 -20.56
CA GLU A 102 -59.15 26.39 -21.88
C GLU A 102 -57.86 26.25 -22.76
N ARG A 103 -57.85 25.15 -23.55
CA ARG A 103 -57.27 24.89 -24.91
C ARG A 103 -55.75 24.67 -25.19
N LEU A 104 -55.51 23.39 -25.58
CA LEU A 104 -54.45 22.79 -26.42
C LEU A 104 -54.48 23.29 -27.89
N PRO A 105 -53.45 23.04 -28.77
CA PRO A 105 -53.08 21.74 -29.38
C PRO A 105 -51.57 21.38 -29.18
N SER A 106 -51.09 20.16 -28.95
CA SER A 106 -51.28 18.79 -29.51
C SER A 106 -50.22 18.37 -30.55
N THR A 107 -49.55 17.25 -30.26
CA THR A 107 -48.51 16.52 -31.05
C THR A 107 -49.01 15.95 -32.39
N PRO A 108 -48.13 15.31 -33.18
CA PRO A 108 -48.33 13.86 -33.31
C PRO A 108 -47.06 12.99 -33.28
N ALA A 109 -47.25 11.74 -32.86
CA ALA A 109 -46.35 10.61 -33.09
C ALA A 109 -47.16 9.44 -33.69
N ARG A 110 -46.51 8.54 -34.45
CA ARG A 110 -46.97 7.17 -34.79
C ARG A 110 -45.73 6.33 -35.16
N SER A 111 -45.43 5.18 -34.56
CA SER A 111 -46.12 3.86 -34.57
C SER A 111 -45.80 3.02 -35.83
N ALA A 112 -45.74 1.68 -35.82
CA ALA A 112 -45.59 0.63 -34.78
C ALA A 112 -45.53 -0.75 -35.48
N ALA A 113 -45.04 -1.82 -34.82
CA ALA A 113 -45.45 -3.23 -35.06
C ALA A 113 -44.89 -4.16 -33.96
N SER A 114 -45.63 -5.25 -33.64
CA SER A 114 -45.39 -6.14 -32.48
C SER A 114 -45.24 -7.64 -32.90
N PRO A 115 -45.67 -8.68 -32.15
CA PRO A 115 -44.75 -9.55 -31.38
C PRO A 115 -44.92 -11.07 -31.61
N VAL A 116 -44.08 -11.92 -30.99
CA VAL A 116 -44.36 -13.36 -30.78
C VAL A 116 -43.87 -13.82 -29.39
N GLN A 117 -44.65 -14.70 -28.74
CA GLN A 117 -44.34 -15.36 -27.46
C GLN A 117 -43.91 -16.82 -27.68
N ALA A 118 -43.00 -17.34 -26.83
CA ALA A 118 -43.05 -18.72 -26.29
C ALA A 118 -41.94 -18.97 -25.24
N ALA A 119 -42.26 -19.78 -24.24
CA ALA A 119 -41.35 -20.43 -23.28
C ALA A 119 -41.96 -21.82 -22.96
N PRO A 120 -41.36 -22.71 -22.14
CA PRO A 120 -39.99 -22.79 -21.61
C PRO A 120 -39.31 -24.16 -21.89
N GLU A 121 -38.02 -24.36 -21.61
CA GLU A 121 -37.51 -25.72 -21.33
C GLU A 121 -36.26 -25.79 -20.43
N ARG A 122 -35.99 -26.99 -19.91
CA ARG A 122 -35.08 -27.27 -18.77
C ARG A 122 -33.67 -27.72 -19.18
N LEU A 123 -32.76 -27.63 -18.20
CA LEU A 123 -31.43 -28.26 -18.12
C LEU A 123 -31.31 -29.65 -18.76
N PRO A 124 -30.07 -30.02 -19.14
CA PRO A 124 -29.46 -31.16 -18.44
C PRO A 124 -28.09 -30.86 -17.80
N SER A 125 -27.94 -31.38 -16.57
CA SER A 125 -26.65 -31.78 -15.97
C SER A 125 -26.00 -32.88 -16.82
N THR A 126 -24.68 -33.16 -16.86
CA THR A 126 -23.71 -33.29 -15.75
C THR A 126 -22.25 -33.26 -16.34
N PRO A 127 -21.13 -33.69 -15.71
CA PRO A 127 -19.94 -32.83 -15.59
C PRO A 127 -18.73 -33.19 -16.46
N ALA A 128 -18.00 -32.19 -16.94
CA ALA A 128 -16.64 -32.35 -17.47
C ALA A 128 -15.62 -32.30 -16.34
N ARG A 129 -15.06 -33.46 -15.97
CA ARG A 129 -14.04 -33.62 -14.92
C ARG A 129 -12.64 -33.44 -15.54
N LEU A 130 -11.95 -32.35 -15.20
CA LEU A 130 -10.53 -32.11 -15.54
C LEU A 130 -9.71 -31.82 -14.27
N PRO A 131 -8.38 -32.05 -14.30
CA PRO A 131 -7.72 -32.68 -13.15
C PRO A 131 -7.36 -31.71 -12.02
N SER A 132 -7.41 -32.25 -10.80
CA SER A 132 -6.85 -31.65 -9.61
C SER A 132 -5.35 -31.39 -9.78
N ILE A 133 -4.96 -30.12 -9.79
CA ILE A 133 -3.56 -29.69 -9.66
C ILE A 133 -3.11 -30.05 -8.23
N PRO A 134 -2.01 -30.80 -8.03
CA PRO A 134 -1.55 -31.14 -6.70
C PRO A 134 -0.95 -29.92 -6.00
N GLU A 135 -1.44 -29.62 -4.79
CA GLU A 135 -0.81 -28.65 -3.90
C GLU A 135 0.56 -29.16 -3.44
N ARG A 136 1.63 -28.43 -3.79
CA ARG A 136 2.88 -28.39 -3.01
C ARG A 136 3.74 -27.19 -3.42
N LEU A 137 3.70 -26.14 -2.60
CA LEU A 137 4.82 -25.19 -2.50
C LEU A 137 5.79 -25.75 -1.44
N PRO A 138 7.09 -25.92 -1.75
CA PRO A 138 8.04 -26.46 -0.78
C PRO A 138 8.35 -25.47 0.33
N SER A 139 8.60 -26.00 1.53
CA SER A 139 8.96 -25.19 2.70
C SER A 139 10.32 -24.52 2.51
N ILE A 140 10.57 -23.43 3.26
CA ILE A 140 11.83 -22.67 3.14
C ILE A 140 13.07 -23.51 3.52
N ALA A 141 12.91 -24.60 4.28
CA ALA A 141 14.01 -25.46 4.70
C ALA A 141 14.69 -26.27 3.56
N GLU A 142 14.03 -26.49 2.43
CA GLU A 142 14.58 -27.28 1.31
C GLU A 142 15.40 -26.45 0.31
N ARG A 143 15.52 -25.12 0.51
CA ARG A 143 16.24 -24.22 -0.41
C ARG A 143 17.75 -24.11 -0.18
N ASN A 144 18.28 -24.70 0.89
CA ASN A 144 19.71 -24.63 1.24
C ASN A 144 20.48 -25.95 1.02
N ALA A 145 20.08 -26.76 0.04
CA ALA A 145 20.82 -27.95 -0.38
C ALA A 145 21.56 -27.70 -1.70
N ALA A 146 22.81 -27.24 -1.61
CA ALA A 146 23.73 -27.22 -2.76
C ALA A 146 24.27 -28.64 -3.04
N PRO A 147 24.56 -29.00 -4.30
CA PRO A 147 25.00 -30.36 -4.66
C PRO A 147 26.46 -30.63 -4.25
N SER A 148 26.73 -31.86 -3.82
CA SER A 148 28.09 -32.32 -3.53
C SER A 148 28.99 -32.30 -4.77
N PRO A 149 30.19 -31.70 -4.71
CA PRO A 149 31.14 -31.76 -5.81
C PRO A 149 31.85 -33.12 -5.83
N GLN A 150 31.89 -33.77 -7.00
CA GLN A 150 32.91 -34.78 -7.27
C GLN A 150 34.24 -34.06 -7.57
N ALA A 151 35.26 -34.31 -6.75
CA ALA A 151 36.61 -33.80 -6.98
C ALA A 151 37.62 -34.95 -6.95
N GLY A 152 38.27 -35.20 -8.09
CA GLY A 152 39.60 -35.82 -8.10
C GLY A 152 40.64 -34.81 -7.59
N PRO A 153 41.75 -35.24 -6.98
CA PRO A 153 42.60 -34.35 -6.21
C PRO A 153 43.53 -33.51 -7.10
N GLN A 154 43.46 -32.18 -6.96
CA GLN A 154 44.58 -31.29 -7.28
C GLN A 154 45.05 -30.62 -5.99
N ARG A 155 46.37 -30.60 -5.78
CA ARG A 155 47.00 -29.97 -4.61
C ARG A 155 46.95 -28.45 -4.73
N LEU A 156 46.53 -27.77 -3.67
CA LEU A 156 46.73 -26.33 -3.52
C LEU A 156 48.12 -26.03 -2.94
N PRO A 157 48.79 -24.94 -3.35
CA PRO A 157 50.01 -24.43 -2.71
C PRO A 157 49.69 -23.74 -1.36
N PRO A 158 50.69 -23.53 -0.48
CA PRO A 158 50.46 -22.96 0.86
C PRO A 158 50.12 -21.47 0.83
N LEU A 159 49.35 -21.04 1.82
CA LEU A 159 48.82 -19.69 1.98
C LEU A 159 49.90 -18.73 2.53
N ALA A 160 50.58 -17.98 1.65
CA ALA A 160 51.57 -16.99 2.06
C ALA A 160 51.77 -15.85 1.02
N GLU A 161 50.70 -15.15 0.64
CA GLU A 161 50.78 -13.81 0.01
C GLU A 161 49.40 -13.12 0.08
N LEU A 162 49.37 -11.79 -0.13
CA LEU A 162 48.21 -10.88 0.00
C LEU A 162 47.83 -10.45 1.44
N LEU A 163 48.74 -9.71 2.09
CA LEU A 163 48.36 -8.64 3.03
C LEU A 163 48.13 -7.32 2.24
N PRO A 164 47.20 -6.45 2.68
CA PRO A 164 46.97 -5.15 2.04
C PRO A 164 48.12 -4.16 2.32
N PRO A 165 48.33 -3.14 1.46
CA PRO A 165 49.43 -2.20 1.59
C PRO A 165 49.27 -1.25 2.79
N GLN A 166 50.37 -1.03 3.52
CA GLN A 166 50.48 -0.06 4.61
C GLN A 166 50.65 1.37 4.07
N PRO A 167 50.21 2.41 4.80
CA PRO A 167 50.45 3.81 4.42
C PRO A 167 51.92 4.18 4.58
N VAL A 168 52.44 4.99 3.65
CA VAL A 168 53.84 5.45 3.64
C VAL A 168 54.03 6.53 4.70
N ALA A 169 55.04 6.37 5.56
CA ALA A 169 55.43 7.38 6.53
C ALA A 169 56.12 8.57 5.85
N ALA A 170 55.71 9.78 6.21
CA ALA A 170 56.44 11.00 5.89
C ALA A 170 57.39 11.35 7.06
N ASP A 171 58.57 11.85 6.70
CA ASP A 171 59.70 12.10 7.59
C ASP A 171 59.41 13.20 8.63
N THR A 172 59.92 13.02 9.87
CA THR A 172 59.74 13.99 10.96
C THR A 172 61.07 14.32 11.63
N THR A 173 61.66 15.45 11.24
CA THR A 173 62.72 16.14 11.99
C THR A 173 62.44 17.64 12.05
N ASP A 174 62.96 18.28 13.09
CA ASP A 174 62.89 19.70 13.45
C ASP A 174 61.53 20.31 13.86
N LEU A 175 61.26 20.19 15.17
CA LEU A 175 60.39 21.05 15.96
C LEU A 175 61.22 21.82 17.01
N PRO A 176 61.04 23.14 17.17
CA PRO A 176 61.34 23.82 18.42
C PRO A 176 60.07 24.21 19.20
N ALA A 177 59.99 23.66 20.42
CA ALA A 177 59.51 24.29 21.66
C ALA A 177 58.21 25.13 21.70
N HIS A 178 57.20 24.52 22.33
CA HIS A 178 56.24 25.10 23.30
C HIS A 178 55.05 25.98 22.82
N PRO A 179 53.94 26.00 23.59
CA PRO A 179 52.61 26.35 23.08
C PRO A 179 52.08 27.68 23.61
N GLU A 180 51.34 28.40 22.76
CA GLU A 180 50.45 29.47 23.19
C GLU A 180 49.00 28.94 23.26
N LYS A 181 48.32 29.21 24.36
CA LYS A 181 46.92 28.81 24.55
C LYS A 181 46.02 29.69 23.70
N LEU A 182 45.08 29.09 22.98
CA LEU A 182 43.86 29.77 22.54
C LEU A 182 42.71 29.28 23.41
N ASP A 183 42.26 30.16 24.31
CA ASP A 183 41.07 29.94 25.13
C ASP A 183 39.84 29.89 24.21
N VAL A 184 39.02 28.84 24.35
CA VAL A 184 37.77 28.71 23.60
C VAL A 184 36.66 29.38 24.40
N ASP A 185 36.20 30.53 23.93
CA ASP A 185 35.07 31.26 24.50
C ASP A 185 33.79 30.40 24.41
N PRO A 186 33.12 30.06 25.55
CA PRO A 186 31.91 29.24 25.55
C PRO A 186 30.65 30.02 25.10
N THR A 187 30.78 31.25 24.60
CA THR A 187 29.67 32.16 24.31
C THR A 187 29.34 32.32 22.81
N LEU A 188 29.62 31.28 22.00
CA LEU A 188 29.15 31.21 20.60
C LEU A 188 27.65 30.91 20.54
N THR A 189 26.86 31.97 20.75
CA THR A 189 25.41 31.97 20.59
C THR A 189 25.07 31.75 19.12
N LEU A 190 24.25 30.73 18.81
CA LEU A 190 23.72 30.50 17.47
C LEU A 190 23.04 31.78 16.94
N PRO A 191 23.27 32.19 15.67
CA PRO A 191 22.65 33.38 15.13
C PRO A 191 21.12 33.21 15.13
N ALA A 192 20.43 34.12 15.81
CA ALA A 192 18.97 34.11 15.88
C ALA A 192 18.38 34.23 14.47
N ARG A 193 17.58 33.24 14.05
CA ARG A 193 16.80 33.29 12.80
C ARG A 193 16.03 34.61 12.77
N ALA A 194 16.16 35.36 11.67
CA ALA A 194 15.30 36.50 11.41
C ALA A 194 13.83 36.04 11.47
N ARG A 195 13.00 36.72 12.28
CA ARG A 195 11.58 36.41 12.35
C ARG A 195 10.94 36.69 10.98
N PRO A 196 10.24 35.73 10.36
CA PRO A 196 9.52 36.00 9.12
C PRO A 196 8.44 37.05 9.38
N ALA A 197 8.23 37.92 8.39
CA ALA A 197 7.15 38.88 8.42
C ALA A 197 5.80 38.14 8.41
N THR A 198 4.96 38.45 9.40
CA THR A 198 3.51 38.19 9.48
C THR A 198 3.02 36.96 8.70
N SER A 199 3.44 35.75 9.11
CA SER A 199 2.75 34.54 8.67
C SER A 199 1.30 34.59 9.16
N ALA A 200 0.36 34.24 8.29
CA ALA A 200 -1.02 34.01 8.70
C ALA A 200 -1.02 32.94 9.81
N LEU A 201 -1.92 33.07 10.80
CA LEU A 201 -2.03 32.08 11.87
C LEU A 201 -2.19 30.68 11.25
N ALA A 202 -1.15 29.86 11.35
CA ALA A 202 -1.19 28.50 10.83
C ALA A 202 -2.32 27.76 11.54
N THR A 203 -3.36 27.37 10.78
CA THR A 203 -4.51 26.65 11.31
C THR A 203 -4.08 25.23 11.62
N TYR A 204 -3.50 25.04 12.81
CA TYR A 204 -3.11 23.73 13.29
C TYR A 204 -4.33 22.82 13.42
N LEU A 205 -4.23 21.63 12.86
CA LEU A 205 -5.29 20.64 12.88
C LEU A 205 -5.05 19.60 13.99
N PRO A 206 -6.12 19.13 14.64
CA PRO A 206 -6.04 18.17 15.74
C PRO A 206 -5.86 16.74 15.22
N TRP A 207 -4.87 16.49 14.36
CA TRP A 207 -4.63 15.17 13.77
C TRP A 207 -4.57 14.08 14.84
N ARG A 208 -5.13 12.93 14.48
CA ARG A 208 -5.08 11.69 15.26
C ARG A 208 -4.54 10.60 14.35
N ALA A 209 -3.88 9.59 14.93
CA ALA A 209 -3.27 8.52 14.16
C ALA A 209 -3.60 7.13 14.72
N LEU A 210 -3.94 6.21 13.82
CA LEU A 210 -4.10 4.78 14.10
C LEU A 210 -3.06 4.02 13.29
N VAL A 211 -2.19 3.30 13.98
CA VAL A 211 -1.14 2.47 13.38
C VAL A 211 -1.47 1.00 13.55
N LEU A 212 -1.43 0.25 12.45
CA LEU A 212 -1.52 -1.20 12.43
C LEU A 212 -0.15 -1.76 12.07
N GLY A 213 0.44 -2.51 13.01
CA GLY A 213 1.75 -3.09 12.86
C GLY A 213 1.76 -4.60 13.03
N GLY A 214 2.65 -5.25 12.30
CA GLY A 214 3.02 -6.65 12.47
C GLY A 214 2.42 -7.58 11.42
N GLY A 215 2.71 -8.87 11.56
CA GLY A 215 2.20 -9.91 10.65
C GLY A 215 1.24 -10.90 11.30
N PRO A 216 0.73 -11.88 10.54
CA PRO A 216 -0.33 -12.78 11.01
C PRO A 216 0.09 -13.76 12.12
N ARG A 217 1.40 -13.93 12.35
CA ARG A 217 2.00 -14.84 13.33
C ARG A 217 3.44 -14.41 13.63
N ALA A 218 4.01 -14.85 14.76
CA ALA A 218 5.38 -14.49 15.15
C ALA A 218 6.42 -14.76 14.04
N THR A 219 6.30 -15.90 13.35
CA THR A 219 7.14 -16.30 12.19
C THR A 219 7.04 -15.39 10.96
N MET A 220 6.14 -14.41 10.97
CA MET A 220 5.95 -13.37 9.95
C MET A 220 5.84 -11.97 10.58
N ASN A 221 6.31 -11.78 11.81
CA ASN A 221 6.24 -10.50 12.50
C ASN A 221 7.66 -9.94 12.65
N GLN A 222 8.26 -9.54 11.53
CA GLN A 222 9.67 -9.22 11.46
C GLN A 222 10.03 -7.87 12.10
N VAL A 223 11.28 -7.73 12.53
CA VAL A 223 11.84 -6.51 13.14
C VAL A 223 11.74 -5.28 12.26
N ALA A 224 11.80 -5.40 10.93
CA ALA A 224 11.60 -4.24 10.05
C ALA A 224 10.21 -3.62 10.20
N ILE A 225 9.16 -4.44 10.34
CA ILE A 225 7.79 -3.97 10.58
C ILE A 225 7.68 -3.24 11.93
N GLU A 226 8.39 -3.71 12.96
CA GLU A 226 8.50 -2.99 14.23
C GLU A 226 9.25 -1.66 14.07
N GLY A 227 10.36 -1.66 13.33
CA GLY A 227 11.17 -0.47 13.04
C GLY A 227 10.38 0.62 12.32
N HIS A 228 9.57 0.24 11.34
CA HIS A 228 8.60 1.10 10.65
C HIS A 228 7.62 1.77 11.62
N VAL A 229 6.94 0.98 12.45
CA VAL A 229 5.98 1.47 13.46
C VAL A 229 6.67 2.39 14.48
N ARG A 230 7.88 2.03 14.92
CA ARG A 230 8.68 2.80 15.87
C ARG A 230 9.15 4.13 15.28
N TYR A 231 9.59 4.14 14.03
CA TYR A 231 10.01 5.33 13.31
C TYR A 231 8.84 6.29 13.13
N PHE A 232 7.73 5.83 12.54
CA PHE A 232 6.51 6.64 12.39
C PHE A 232 6.01 7.21 13.72
N HIS A 233 6.05 6.43 14.80
CA HIS A 233 5.69 6.91 16.13
C HIS A 233 6.55 8.11 16.59
N ALA A 234 7.83 8.12 16.26
CA ALA A 234 8.78 9.18 16.66
C ALA A 234 8.60 10.50 15.87
N LEU A 235 8.07 10.44 14.65
CA LEU A 235 7.83 11.61 13.80
C LEU A 235 6.65 12.47 14.25
N LEU A 236 5.68 11.87 14.95
CA LEU A 236 4.46 12.54 15.39
C LEU A 236 4.65 13.21 16.78
N PRO A 237 4.36 14.52 16.92
CA PRO A 237 4.42 15.22 18.20
C PRO A 237 3.59 14.60 19.32
N THR A 238 3.94 14.90 20.58
CA THR A 238 3.21 14.41 21.76
C THR A 238 1.76 14.90 21.85
N SER A 239 1.43 16.01 21.19
CA SER A 239 0.06 16.53 21.03
C SER A 239 -0.86 15.62 20.18
N VAL A 240 -0.30 14.79 19.30
CA VAL A 240 -1.07 13.89 18.42
C VAL A 240 -1.55 12.66 19.20
N GLU A 241 -2.86 12.45 19.27
CA GLU A 241 -3.40 11.17 19.76
C GLU A 241 -2.98 10.08 18.79
N ARG A 242 -2.12 9.19 19.26
CA ARG A 242 -1.69 7.98 18.55
C ARG A 242 -2.30 6.76 19.20
N ARG A 243 -2.66 5.76 18.41
CA ARG A 243 -2.99 4.40 18.87
C ARG A 243 -2.22 3.40 18.03
N ILE A 244 -1.63 2.38 18.67
CA ILE A 244 -0.84 1.37 17.98
C ILE A 244 -1.42 -0.01 18.26
N LEU A 245 -1.92 -0.68 17.22
CA LEU A 245 -2.11 -2.13 17.25
C LEU A 245 -0.82 -2.79 16.80
N PHE A 246 -0.34 -3.77 17.56
CA PHE A 246 0.87 -4.50 17.20
C PHE A 246 0.80 -5.97 17.58
N ALA A 247 0.95 -6.86 16.59
CA ALA A 247 1.04 -8.31 16.77
C ALA A 247 -0.08 -8.87 17.69
N ASP A 248 0.27 -9.62 18.73
CA ASP A 248 -0.65 -10.18 19.73
C ASP A 248 -1.18 -9.15 20.75
N GLY A 249 -0.75 -7.89 20.65
CA GLY A 249 -1.14 -6.81 21.56
C GLY A 249 -0.40 -6.78 22.88
N ASN A 250 0.57 -7.66 23.10
CA ASN A 250 1.30 -7.76 24.35
C ASN A 250 2.78 -7.43 24.15
N ARG A 251 3.19 -6.26 24.66
CA ARG A 251 4.60 -5.81 24.68
C ARG A 251 5.56 -6.72 25.45
N PHE A 252 5.07 -7.76 26.14
CA PHE A 252 5.87 -8.72 26.91
C PHE A 252 5.90 -10.13 26.29
N THR A 253 5.11 -10.42 25.24
CA THR A 253 5.22 -11.68 24.50
C THR A 253 6.37 -11.57 23.49
N PRO A 254 7.26 -12.57 23.34
CA PRO A 254 8.29 -12.57 22.31
C PRO A 254 7.71 -12.86 20.92
N THR A 255 7.09 -11.84 20.30
CA THR A 255 6.45 -11.94 18.98
C THR A 255 7.29 -11.42 17.83
N VAL A 256 8.34 -10.62 18.07
CA VAL A 256 9.12 -9.97 17.00
C VAL A 256 10.26 -10.87 16.54
N GLN A 257 10.18 -11.32 15.29
CA GLN A 257 11.21 -12.12 14.64
C GLN A 257 12.38 -11.25 14.18
N TYR A 258 13.60 -11.68 14.45
CA TYR A 258 14.82 -11.03 13.98
C TYR A 258 15.91 -12.05 13.66
N LEU A 259 16.91 -11.65 12.88
CA LEU A 259 18.07 -12.44 12.56
C LEU A 259 19.24 -12.11 13.51
N ASP A 260 19.89 -13.16 14.02
CA ASP A 260 21.14 -13.11 14.78
C ASP A 260 22.16 -14.03 14.07
N GLY A 261 23.06 -13.43 13.30
CA GLY A 261 23.91 -14.14 12.35
C GLY A 261 23.09 -14.85 11.27
N TYR A 262 22.89 -16.17 11.41
CA TYR A 262 22.02 -16.98 10.54
C TYR A 262 20.81 -17.57 11.28
N ARG A 263 20.57 -17.18 12.54
CA ARG A 263 19.52 -17.75 13.40
C ARG A 263 18.33 -16.80 13.46
N LEU A 264 17.14 -17.31 13.10
CA LEU A 264 15.89 -16.60 13.36
C LEU A 264 15.51 -16.76 14.83
N LEU A 265 15.50 -15.65 15.56
CA LEU A 265 15.15 -15.57 16.98
C LEU A 265 13.90 -14.70 17.17
N TYR A 266 13.34 -14.73 18.39
CA TYR A 266 12.18 -13.93 18.77
C TYR A 266 12.49 -13.10 20.00
N ARG A 267 11.96 -11.87 20.03
CA ARG A 267 12.04 -10.97 21.18
C ARG A 267 10.74 -10.23 21.42
N THR A 268 10.60 -9.61 22.58
CA THR A 268 9.48 -8.73 22.89
C THR A 268 9.52 -7.46 22.02
N PRO A 269 8.36 -6.84 21.74
CA PRO A 269 8.31 -5.55 21.08
C PRO A 269 9.10 -4.45 21.81
N ARG A 270 9.88 -3.67 21.06
CA ARG A 270 10.58 -2.44 21.48
C ARG A 270 9.78 -1.19 21.07
N LEU A 271 8.46 -1.27 21.18
CA LEU A 271 7.56 -0.15 20.94
C LEU A 271 7.27 0.59 22.26
N PRO A 272 7.20 1.93 22.25
CA PRO A 272 6.92 2.72 23.46
C PRO A 272 5.49 2.48 23.99
N ARG A 273 4.58 2.01 23.13
CA ARG A 273 3.20 1.65 23.47
C ARG A 273 2.66 0.56 22.54
N VAL A 274 1.70 -0.21 23.04
CA VAL A 274 0.81 -1.10 22.26
C VAL A 274 -0.57 -0.98 22.91
N ASP A 275 -1.56 -0.55 22.13
CA ASP A 275 -2.96 -0.32 22.54
C ASP A 275 -3.87 -1.55 22.27
N GLY A 276 -3.34 -2.57 21.61
CA GLY A 276 -4.05 -3.82 21.34
C GLY A 276 -3.41 -4.73 20.30
N PRO A 277 -4.00 -5.92 20.09
CA PRO A 277 -3.60 -6.84 19.03
C PRO A 277 -4.02 -6.31 17.66
N THR A 278 -3.22 -6.60 16.63
CA THR A 278 -3.55 -6.33 15.23
C THR A 278 -4.54 -7.38 14.72
N THR A 279 -5.70 -7.49 15.36
CA THR A 279 -6.83 -8.36 15.00
C THR A 279 -8.04 -7.51 14.59
N LEU A 280 -9.04 -8.09 13.93
CA LEU A 280 -10.23 -7.36 13.51
C LEU A 280 -10.98 -6.78 14.73
N GLN A 281 -11.09 -7.55 15.81
CA GLN A 281 -11.63 -7.09 17.09
C GLN A 281 -10.79 -5.97 17.74
N GLY A 282 -9.46 -6.02 17.60
CA GLY A 282 -8.55 -4.97 18.06
C GLY A 282 -8.77 -3.66 17.29
N PHE A 283 -8.88 -3.77 15.96
CA PHE A 283 -9.21 -2.67 15.07
C PHE A 283 -10.57 -2.07 15.40
N ASP A 284 -11.65 -2.86 15.35
CA ASP A 284 -13.02 -2.38 15.57
C ASP A 284 -13.21 -1.76 16.96
N ARG A 285 -12.47 -2.23 17.98
CA ARG A 285 -12.46 -1.62 19.31
C ARG A 285 -11.88 -0.21 19.29
N LEU A 286 -10.74 0.00 18.64
CA LEU A 286 -10.12 1.32 18.56
C LEU A 286 -10.87 2.23 17.60
N TRP A 287 -11.30 1.71 16.44
CA TRP A 287 -12.04 2.42 15.41
C TRP A 287 -13.27 3.12 15.98
N ARG A 288 -14.01 2.44 16.87
CA ARG A 288 -15.16 3.02 17.57
C ARG A 288 -14.81 4.32 18.30
N GLY A 289 -13.65 4.42 18.94
CA GLY A 289 -13.19 5.64 19.61
C GLY A 289 -12.75 6.76 18.65
N PHE A 290 -12.45 6.44 17.39
CA PHE A 290 -12.28 7.46 16.34
C PHE A 290 -13.63 7.96 15.82
N VAL A 291 -14.65 7.09 15.76
CA VAL A 291 -16.02 7.42 15.34
C VAL A 291 -16.82 8.17 16.43
N THR A 292 -16.62 7.88 17.72
CA THR A 292 -17.39 8.52 18.80
C THR A 292 -16.74 9.78 19.36
N ASP A 293 -15.42 9.78 19.51
CA ASP A 293 -14.71 10.82 20.25
C ASP A 293 -13.99 11.70 19.24
N ARG A 294 -14.33 12.99 19.16
CA ARG A 294 -13.72 13.94 18.19
C ARG A 294 -13.75 13.42 16.75
N ALA A 295 -14.94 13.06 16.28
CA ALA A 295 -15.14 12.38 15.00
C ALA A 295 -14.78 13.24 13.77
N ASP A 296 -14.81 14.58 13.90
CA ASP A 296 -14.42 15.52 12.86
C ASP A 296 -12.90 15.78 12.78
N ASP A 297 -12.11 15.28 13.74
CA ASP A 297 -10.65 15.41 13.72
C ASP A 297 -10.05 14.60 12.56
N PRO A 298 -9.05 15.14 11.82
CA PRO A 298 -8.45 14.44 10.70
C PRO A 298 -7.64 13.22 11.14
N LEU A 299 -7.73 12.14 10.36
CA LEU A 299 -7.25 10.81 10.74
C LEU A 299 -6.14 10.31 9.79
N LEU A 300 -4.97 10.02 10.37
CA LEU A 300 -3.85 9.41 9.68
C LEU A 300 -3.77 7.91 10.01
N LEU A 301 -4.05 7.08 9.02
CA LEU A 301 -3.95 5.63 9.10
C LEU A 301 -2.61 5.17 8.53
N TYR A 302 -1.83 4.45 9.33
CA TYR A 302 -0.59 3.82 8.86
C TYR A 302 -0.62 2.30 9.06
N PHE A 303 -0.36 1.56 7.98
CA PHE A 303 -0.31 0.11 7.97
C PHE A 303 1.11 -0.33 7.60
N ALA A 304 1.75 -1.10 8.47
CA ALA A 304 3.04 -1.75 8.21
C ALA A 304 2.91 -3.23 8.54
N GLY A 305 3.07 -4.11 7.55
CA GLY A 305 2.79 -5.52 7.73
C GLY A 305 2.74 -6.33 6.44
N HIS A 306 2.13 -7.50 6.52
CA HIS A 306 1.93 -8.38 5.37
C HIS A 306 0.60 -8.09 4.70
N GLY A 307 0.61 -8.10 3.37
CA GLY A 307 -0.59 -8.05 2.55
C GLY A 307 -0.64 -9.25 1.62
N SER A 308 -1.85 -9.70 1.34
CA SER A 308 -2.10 -10.86 0.48
C SER A 308 -3.14 -10.51 -0.59
N PRO A 309 -3.13 -11.19 -1.75
CA PRO A 309 -4.25 -11.12 -2.69
C PRO A 309 -5.52 -11.61 -1.99
N SER A 310 -6.68 -11.10 -2.41
CA SER A 310 -7.96 -11.59 -1.90
C SER A 310 -8.05 -13.13 -1.95
N PRO A 311 -8.59 -13.81 -0.93
CA PRO A 311 -8.85 -15.26 -1.00
C PRO A 311 -9.73 -15.66 -2.18
N GLN A 312 -10.60 -14.76 -2.64
CA GLN A 312 -11.46 -14.92 -3.81
C GLN A 312 -10.75 -14.57 -5.13
N ARG A 313 -9.47 -14.16 -5.08
CA ARG A 313 -8.64 -13.65 -6.18
C ARG A 313 -9.17 -12.38 -6.86
N ASP A 314 -10.06 -11.66 -6.17
CA ASP A 314 -10.45 -10.29 -6.48
C ASP A 314 -9.28 -9.33 -6.17
N LEU A 315 -8.52 -8.95 -7.20
CA LEU A 315 -7.37 -8.05 -7.05
C LEU A 315 -7.75 -6.62 -6.65
N ASP A 316 -9.04 -6.27 -6.72
CA ASP A 316 -9.54 -4.97 -6.28
C ASP A 316 -10.00 -4.97 -4.82
N ASN A 317 -10.06 -6.15 -4.20
CA ASN A 317 -10.40 -6.34 -2.78
C ASN A 317 -9.34 -7.18 -2.03
N ASN A 318 -8.05 -6.88 -2.25
CA ASN A 318 -6.94 -7.48 -1.51
C ASN A 318 -6.97 -7.14 0.00
N VAL A 319 -6.10 -7.79 0.77
CA VAL A 319 -6.16 -7.76 2.24
C VAL A 319 -4.86 -7.30 2.90
N PHE A 320 -4.99 -6.70 4.09
CA PHE A 320 -3.95 -6.64 5.11
C PHE A 320 -4.10 -7.88 6.01
N ASP A 321 -3.00 -8.58 6.28
CA ASP A 321 -2.98 -9.83 7.04
C ASP A 321 -2.88 -9.55 8.55
N LEU A 322 -3.95 -9.89 9.29
CA LEU A 322 -4.09 -9.62 10.71
C LEU A 322 -3.53 -10.76 11.57
N TRP A 323 -3.07 -10.41 12.77
CA TRP A 323 -2.59 -11.37 13.78
C TRP A 323 -3.63 -12.46 14.05
N GLY A 324 -3.17 -13.71 14.16
CA GLY A 324 -4.03 -14.88 14.32
C GLY A 324 -4.66 -15.39 13.01
N GLY A 325 -4.25 -14.85 11.86
CA GLY A 325 -4.75 -15.27 10.54
C GLY A 325 -6.10 -14.64 10.15
N GLY A 326 -6.48 -13.52 10.79
CA GLY A 326 -7.56 -12.68 10.29
C GLY A 326 -7.14 -11.89 9.05
N ILE A 327 -8.09 -11.21 8.42
CA ILE A 327 -7.84 -10.33 7.27
C ILE A 327 -8.64 -9.02 7.44
N LEU A 328 -8.12 -7.93 6.87
CA LEU A 328 -8.86 -6.68 6.65
C LEU A 328 -8.80 -6.38 5.15
N SER A 329 -9.94 -6.50 4.45
CA SER A 329 -10.02 -6.21 3.02
C SER A 329 -10.21 -4.72 2.69
N VAL A 330 -10.12 -4.34 1.40
CA VAL A 330 -10.44 -2.98 0.93
C VAL A 330 -11.89 -2.62 1.30
N ARG A 331 -12.85 -3.51 1.00
CA ARG A 331 -14.28 -3.32 1.31
C ARG A 331 -14.53 -3.26 2.82
N ASP A 332 -13.79 -4.05 3.62
CA ASP A 332 -13.85 -3.95 5.08
C ASP A 332 -13.47 -2.57 5.59
N LEU A 333 -12.38 -1.99 5.06
CA LEU A 333 -11.88 -0.68 5.48
C LEU A 333 -12.76 0.45 4.93
N ALA A 334 -13.32 0.33 3.73
CA ALA A 334 -14.30 1.27 3.19
C ALA A 334 -15.53 1.39 4.10
N ALA A 335 -16.15 0.26 4.45
CA ALA A 335 -17.31 0.19 5.37
C ALA A 335 -17.01 0.70 6.81
N ARG A 336 -15.73 0.87 7.16
CA ARG A 336 -15.27 1.49 8.40
C ARG A 336 -15.10 2.99 8.23
N ILE A 337 -14.48 3.45 7.15
CA ILE A 337 -14.34 4.86 6.78
C ILE A 337 -15.69 5.55 6.57
N GLU A 338 -16.70 4.84 6.05
CA GLU A 338 -18.09 5.31 5.92
C GLU A 338 -18.74 5.69 7.28
N GLN A 339 -18.21 5.19 8.41
CA GLN A 339 -18.71 5.51 9.75
C GLN A 339 -18.19 6.86 10.28
N LEU A 340 -17.15 7.43 9.65
CA LEU A 340 -16.62 8.75 10.01
C LEU A 340 -17.48 9.86 9.39
N PRO A 341 -17.61 11.05 10.00
CA PRO A 341 -18.25 12.21 9.39
C PRO A 341 -17.68 12.48 7.98
N PRO A 342 -18.50 12.79 6.95
CA PRO A 342 -18.03 12.94 5.56
C PRO A 342 -16.92 13.98 5.38
N LYS A 343 -16.92 15.02 6.23
CA LYS A 343 -15.93 16.11 6.20
C LYS A 343 -14.61 15.80 6.92
N ALA A 344 -14.52 14.71 7.68
CA ALA A 344 -13.28 14.33 8.37
C ALA A 344 -12.23 13.87 7.33
N PRO A 345 -11.08 14.57 7.21
CA PRO A 345 -10.02 14.16 6.28
C PRO A 345 -9.39 12.83 6.71
N VAL A 346 -9.09 11.96 5.74
CA VAL A 346 -8.47 10.65 5.98
C VAL A 346 -7.25 10.49 5.09
N VAL A 347 -6.09 10.24 5.70
CA VAL A 347 -4.85 9.89 5.01
C VAL A 347 -4.54 8.42 5.29
N VAL A 348 -4.27 7.64 4.25
CA VAL A 348 -3.92 6.23 4.35
C VAL A 348 -2.52 5.98 3.79
N VAL A 349 -1.60 5.46 4.60
CA VAL A 349 -0.28 5.02 4.13
C VAL A 349 -0.15 3.52 4.38
N MET A 350 0.22 2.74 3.36
CA MET A 350 0.36 1.28 3.49
C MET A 350 1.69 0.77 2.95
N ALA A 351 2.53 0.28 3.88
CA ALA A 351 3.79 -0.43 3.65
C ALA A 351 3.55 -1.94 3.66
N GLN A 352 2.95 -2.46 2.59
CA GLN A 352 2.71 -3.90 2.40
C GLN A 352 2.60 -4.30 0.92
N CYS A 353 2.75 -5.60 0.66
CA CYS A 353 2.41 -6.24 -0.61
C CYS A 353 0.95 -5.96 -1.03
N PHE A 354 0.69 -5.84 -2.33
CA PHE A 354 -0.63 -5.69 -2.94
C PHE A 354 -1.44 -4.45 -2.49
N SER A 355 -0.79 -3.53 -1.77
CA SER A 355 -1.38 -2.35 -1.13
C SER A 355 -2.16 -1.44 -2.09
N GLY A 356 -1.76 -1.36 -3.36
CA GLY A 356 -2.41 -0.51 -4.35
C GLY A 356 -3.88 -0.84 -4.67
N ALA A 357 -4.42 -1.96 -4.19
CA ALA A 357 -5.87 -2.21 -4.21
C ALA A 357 -6.63 -1.26 -3.27
N PHE A 358 -6.02 -0.88 -2.15
CA PHE A 358 -6.61 0.06 -1.18
C PHE A 358 -6.70 1.50 -1.71
N ALA A 359 -6.15 1.79 -2.89
CA ALA A 359 -6.47 3.03 -3.60
C ALA A 359 -7.94 3.08 -4.06
N ASN A 360 -8.63 1.93 -4.15
CA ASN A 360 -10.06 1.87 -4.43
C ASN A 360 -10.93 2.40 -3.28
N LEU A 361 -10.36 2.74 -2.11
CA LEU A 361 -11.05 3.49 -1.05
C LEU A 361 -11.54 4.89 -1.49
N LEU A 362 -11.12 5.37 -2.68
CA LEU A 362 -11.71 6.54 -3.35
C LEU A 362 -13.14 6.33 -3.82
N PHE A 363 -13.62 5.10 -3.92
CA PHE A 363 -14.93 4.76 -4.47
C PHE A 363 -15.84 4.16 -3.39
N GLU A 364 -17.14 4.33 -3.55
CA GLU A 364 -18.14 3.84 -2.59
C GLU A 364 -18.00 2.33 -2.33
N GLY A 365 -18.04 1.92 -1.07
CA GLY A 365 -17.80 0.53 -0.67
C GLY A 365 -16.41 -0.03 -0.98
N GLY A 366 -15.48 0.75 -1.55
CA GLY A 366 -14.19 0.28 -2.04
C GLY A 366 -14.25 -0.40 -3.42
N ASP A 367 -15.30 -0.16 -4.20
CA ASP A 367 -15.53 -0.78 -5.53
C ASP A 367 -15.06 0.15 -6.67
N PRO A 368 -14.06 -0.21 -7.48
CA PRO A 368 -13.53 0.67 -8.55
C PRO A 368 -14.55 1.02 -9.66
N ASP A 369 -15.65 0.27 -9.79
CA ASP A 369 -16.70 0.58 -10.76
C ASP A 369 -17.74 1.59 -10.21
N ALA A 370 -17.81 1.78 -8.88
CA ALA A 370 -18.75 2.68 -8.21
C ALA A 370 -18.37 4.18 -8.32
N ASP A 371 -19.23 5.03 -7.77
CA ASP A 371 -19.01 6.48 -7.72
C ASP A 371 -17.88 6.86 -6.74
N VAL A 372 -17.28 8.03 -6.94
CA VAL A 372 -16.22 8.55 -6.06
C VAL A 372 -16.82 9.10 -4.78
N VAL A 373 -16.30 8.69 -3.62
CA VAL A 373 -16.72 9.22 -2.31
C VAL A 373 -16.45 10.72 -2.24
N ASP A 374 -17.42 11.54 -1.81
CA ASP A 374 -17.20 12.98 -1.57
C ASP A 374 -16.59 13.22 -0.17
N ARG A 375 -15.31 12.86 -0.05
CA ARG A 375 -14.47 13.02 1.16
C ARG A 375 -13.07 13.47 0.75
N ASP A 376 -12.39 14.20 1.63
CA ASP A 376 -10.93 14.37 1.54
C ASP A 376 -10.23 13.08 2.01
N LEU A 377 -10.23 12.07 1.14
CA LEU A 377 -9.54 10.79 1.33
C LEU A 377 -8.36 10.71 0.37
N VAL A 378 -7.16 10.54 0.92
CA VAL A 378 -5.91 10.38 0.15
C VAL A 378 -5.16 9.14 0.62
N GLY A 379 -4.44 8.50 -0.30
CA GLY A 379 -3.78 7.24 -0.04
C GLY A 379 -2.46 7.08 -0.79
N PHE A 380 -1.46 6.52 -0.10
CA PHE A 380 -0.15 6.22 -0.65
C PHE A 380 0.26 4.77 -0.30
N PHE A 381 0.58 3.99 -1.32
CA PHE A 381 0.68 2.53 -1.25
C PHE A 381 2.01 2.07 -1.83
N ALA A 382 2.73 1.16 -1.16
CA ALA A 382 4.08 0.73 -1.55
C ALA A 382 4.14 -0.03 -2.89
N ALA A 383 3.08 -0.74 -3.28
CA ALA A 383 3.03 -1.55 -4.50
C ALA A 383 1.69 -1.43 -5.21
N THR A 384 1.63 -1.85 -6.48
CA THR A 384 0.37 -1.99 -7.22
C THR A 384 -0.47 -3.18 -6.70
N ARG A 385 -1.76 -3.22 -7.05
CA ARG A 385 -2.71 -4.26 -6.61
C ARG A 385 -2.32 -5.70 -6.95
N ASP A 386 -1.36 -5.88 -7.85
CA ASP A 386 -0.88 -7.15 -8.40
C ASP A 386 0.57 -7.47 -8.00
N ARG A 387 1.23 -6.61 -7.21
CA ARG A 387 2.66 -6.71 -6.89
C ARG A 387 2.96 -6.92 -5.41
N PRO A 388 3.99 -7.73 -5.06
CA PRO A 388 4.57 -7.69 -3.72
C PRO A 388 5.29 -6.36 -3.47
N ALA A 389 5.61 -6.10 -2.21
CA ALA A 389 6.39 -4.96 -1.75
C ALA A 389 7.51 -5.42 -0.79
N SER A 390 8.45 -4.53 -0.56
CA SER A 390 9.61 -4.69 0.32
C SER A 390 9.28 -4.26 1.75
N GLY A 391 10.27 -4.35 2.65
CA GLY A 391 10.15 -3.86 4.04
C GLY A 391 9.78 -4.93 5.09
N CYS A 392 9.46 -6.17 4.69
CA CYS A 392 9.22 -7.28 5.62
C CYS A 392 10.47 -8.16 5.81
N THR A 393 11.54 -7.61 6.41
CA THR A 393 12.81 -8.34 6.65
C THR A 393 13.10 -8.62 8.13
N PRO A 394 13.63 -9.81 8.50
CA PRO A 394 14.12 -10.09 9.85
C PRO A 394 15.51 -9.49 10.11
N GLU A 395 16.18 -8.93 9.12
CA GLU A 395 17.47 -8.24 9.31
C GLU A 395 17.34 -7.07 10.28
N ILE A 396 18.31 -6.92 11.18
CA ILE A 396 18.24 -5.93 12.29
C ILE A 396 18.79 -4.55 11.95
N ASN A 397 19.50 -4.41 10.84
CA ASN A 397 20.19 -3.17 10.49
C ASN A 397 19.21 -2.21 9.78
N GLU A 398 18.72 -1.21 10.52
CA GLU A 398 17.75 -0.26 9.98
C GLU A 398 18.30 0.67 8.90
N ALA A 399 19.62 0.73 8.71
CA ALA A 399 20.25 1.44 7.60
C ALA A 399 20.00 0.78 6.23
N ASP A 400 19.71 -0.54 6.22
CA ASP A 400 19.46 -1.30 4.98
C ASP A 400 17.99 -1.23 4.54
N TYR A 401 17.11 -0.69 5.40
CA TYR A 401 15.68 -0.59 5.14
C TYR A 401 15.37 0.57 4.17
N THR A 402 15.30 0.24 2.89
CA THR A 402 15.18 1.18 1.76
C THR A 402 13.80 1.15 1.07
N ASP A 403 12.79 0.57 1.73
CA ASP A 403 11.41 0.48 1.21
C ASP A 403 10.70 1.83 1.06
N PHE A 404 9.61 1.82 0.30
CA PHE A 404 8.73 2.99 0.07
C PHE A 404 8.47 3.86 1.32
N SER A 405 8.07 3.26 2.45
CA SER A 405 7.63 4.02 3.62
C SER A 405 8.79 4.67 4.36
N SER A 406 9.99 4.08 4.24
CA SER A 406 11.23 4.63 4.76
C SER A 406 11.55 5.98 4.12
N TYR A 407 11.54 6.04 2.79
CA TYR A 407 11.81 7.29 2.07
C TYR A 407 10.66 8.29 2.16
N PHE A 408 9.41 7.84 2.02
CA PHE A 408 8.22 8.70 2.13
C PHE A 408 8.19 9.48 3.44
N PHE A 409 8.32 8.80 4.59
CA PHE A 409 8.30 9.50 5.87
C PHE A 409 9.57 10.32 6.14
N SER A 410 10.72 9.95 5.58
CA SER A 410 11.96 10.75 5.73
C SER A 410 11.88 12.11 5.05
N ALA A 411 11.33 12.17 3.84
CA ALA A 411 11.04 13.42 3.16
C ALA A 411 9.98 14.24 3.89
N LEU A 412 8.84 13.61 4.26
CA LEU A 412 7.72 14.30 4.89
C LEU A 412 8.08 14.93 6.25
N ALA A 413 9.07 14.36 6.96
CA ALA A 413 9.55 14.86 8.23
C ALA A 413 10.85 15.69 8.14
N GLY A 414 11.50 15.74 6.96
CA GLY A 414 12.84 16.31 6.79
C GLY A 414 13.96 15.59 7.54
N VAL A 415 13.71 14.36 8.03
CA VAL A 415 14.67 13.58 8.83
C VAL A 415 14.41 12.08 8.71
N ASP A 416 15.47 11.31 8.45
CA ASP A 416 15.39 9.86 8.37
C ASP A 416 15.39 9.17 9.76
N ARG A 417 15.25 7.85 9.77
CA ARG A 417 15.23 7.06 11.03
C ARG A 417 16.55 6.99 11.79
N LEU A 418 17.66 7.35 11.15
CA LEU A 418 18.97 7.44 11.76
C LEU A 418 19.25 8.86 12.27
N GLY A 419 18.31 9.79 12.11
CA GLY A 419 18.46 11.20 12.50
C GLY A 419 19.22 12.04 11.48
N ARG A 420 19.44 11.54 10.25
CA ARG A 420 20.07 12.31 9.17
C ARG A 420 19.05 13.25 8.55
N LEU A 421 19.47 14.49 8.28
CA LEU A 421 18.66 15.50 7.61
C LEU A 421 18.27 15.02 6.19
N VAL A 422 17.06 15.36 5.77
CA VAL A 422 16.57 15.24 4.39
C VAL A 422 16.06 16.62 3.99
N ASP A 423 16.79 17.32 3.12
CA ASP A 423 16.57 18.73 2.75
C ASP A 423 16.43 18.98 1.25
N ASP A 424 16.42 17.92 0.44
CA ASP A 424 16.32 17.92 -1.03
C ASP A 424 14.97 17.40 -1.57
N ALA A 425 13.97 17.28 -0.68
CA ALA A 425 12.62 16.81 -1.00
C ALA A 425 11.60 17.92 -1.31
N ASP A 426 11.94 19.20 -1.08
CA ASP A 426 11.16 20.37 -1.54
C ASP A 426 11.46 20.59 -3.03
N TYR A 427 10.51 20.22 -3.89
CA TYR A 427 10.69 20.22 -5.34
C TYR A 427 10.10 21.45 -6.03
N ASP A 428 9.18 22.18 -5.38
CA ASP A 428 8.59 23.42 -5.92
C ASP A 428 9.15 24.71 -5.31
N GLY A 429 9.87 24.62 -4.19
CA GLY A 429 10.61 25.69 -3.54
C GLY A 429 9.79 26.50 -2.53
N ASP A 430 8.65 25.99 -2.05
CA ASP A 430 7.78 26.69 -1.09
C ASP A 430 8.26 26.62 0.38
N GLN A 431 9.37 25.93 0.64
CA GLN A 431 9.99 25.69 1.96
C GLN A 431 9.22 24.70 2.85
N GLN A 432 8.27 23.95 2.29
CA GLN A 432 7.58 22.84 2.93
C GLN A 432 7.75 21.59 2.05
N VAL A 433 7.37 20.43 2.58
CA VAL A 433 7.35 19.18 1.81
C VAL A 433 5.96 18.58 1.96
N GLY A 434 5.18 18.55 0.89
CA GLY A 434 3.87 17.90 0.86
C GLY A 434 3.98 16.38 0.72
N MET A 435 2.91 15.64 1.05
CA MET A 435 2.89 14.18 0.83
C MET A 435 3.13 13.78 -0.64
N HIS A 436 2.74 14.62 -1.59
CA HIS A 436 3.00 14.42 -3.02
C HIS A 436 4.49 14.51 -3.39
N GLU A 437 5.26 15.31 -2.67
CA GLU A 437 6.72 15.43 -2.83
C GLU A 437 7.44 14.30 -2.10
N ALA A 438 7.00 13.97 -0.89
CA ALA A 438 7.44 12.77 -0.19
C ALA A 438 7.22 11.48 -1.02
N PHE A 439 6.12 11.40 -1.77
CA PHE A 439 5.87 10.33 -2.73
C PHE A 439 6.86 10.36 -3.91
N ALA A 440 7.11 11.52 -4.52
CA ALA A 440 8.11 11.67 -5.58
C ALA A 440 9.52 11.32 -5.09
N TYR A 441 9.92 11.78 -3.91
CA TYR A 441 11.18 11.45 -3.25
C TYR A 441 11.33 9.95 -3.03
N ALA A 442 10.26 9.26 -2.59
CA ALA A 442 10.26 7.80 -2.47
C ALA A 442 10.40 7.11 -3.84
N LEU A 443 9.73 7.59 -4.91
CA LEU A 443 9.90 7.05 -6.27
C LEU A 443 11.36 7.12 -6.75
N ILE A 444 12.07 8.18 -6.38
CA ILE A 444 13.47 8.46 -6.76
C ILE A 444 14.46 7.59 -5.97
N HIS A 445 14.36 7.59 -4.64
CA HIS A 445 15.44 7.10 -3.76
C HIS A 445 15.34 5.63 -3.37
N GLN A 446 14.17 4.99 -3.51
CA GLN A 446 14.01 3.59 -3.08
C GLN A 446 14.71 2.60 -4.04
N ALA A 447 15.73 1.91 -3.52
CA ALA A 447 16.52 0.90 -4.24
C ALA A 447 15.87 -0.51 -4.20
N THR A 448 14.54 -0.57 -4.11
CA THR A 448 13.75 -1.79 -3.95
C THR A 448 12.98 -2.15 -5.23
N SER A 449 12.25 -3.27 -5.22
CA SER A 449 11.35 -3.66 -6.31
C SER A 449 9.92 -3.08 -6.20
N ASP A 450 9.72 -2.18 -5.23
CA ASP A 450 8.45 -1.49 -4.95
C ASP A 450 7.98 -0.68 -6.16
N VAL A 451 6.68 -0.60 -6.38
CA VAL A 451 6.08 0.22 -7.44
C VAL A 451 4.92 1.01 -6.83
N PRO A 452 5.21 2.13 -6.16
CA PRO A 452 4.19 2.84 -5.41
C PRO A 452 3.04 3.38 -6.24
N VAL A 453 1.93 3.63 -5.56
CA VAL A 453 0.68 4.16 -6.11
C VAL A 453 0.14 5.25 -5.20
N ALA A 454 -0.31 6.35 -5.77
CA ALA A 454 -1.09 7.38 -5.08
C ALA A 454 -2.56 7.30 -5.49
N THR A 455 -3.47 7.83 -4.66
CA THR A 455 -4.91 7.90 -4.98
C THR A 455 -5.20 8.60 -6.32
N SER A 456 -4.49 9.69 -6.63
CA SER A 456 -4.56 10.36 -7.93
C SER A 456 -4.31 9.43 -9.13
N ASP A 457 -3.44 8.43 -8.99
CA ASP A 457 -3.11 7.50 -10.07
C ASP A 457 -4.34 6.69 -10.49
N VAL A 458 -5.10 6.21 -9.51
CA VAL A 458 -6.28 5.38 -9.72
C VAL A 458 -7.45 6.24 -10.18
N PHE A 459 -7.64 7.43 -9.61
CA PHE A 459 -8.63 8.40 -10.08
C PHE A 459 -8.49 8.67 -11.59
N LEU A 460 -7.29 9.04 -12.05
CA LEU A 460 -7.05 9.33 -13.47
C LEU A 460 -7.27 8.12 -14.37
N ARG A 461 -6.90 6.92 -13.91
CA ARG A 461 -7.10 5.67 -14.66
C ARG A 461 -8.59 5.28 -14.77
N ARG A 462 -9.45 5.75 -13.87
CA ARG A 462 -10.91 5.53 -13.90
C ARG A 462 -11.66 6.51 -14.79
N PHE A 463 -11.20 7.77 -14.86
CA PHE A 463 -11.91 8.86 -15.57
C PHE A 463 -11.29 9.29 -16.90
N VAL A 464 -10.05 8.89 -17.20
CA VAL A 464 -9.38 9.20 -18.47
C VAL A 464 -9.05 7.90 -19.22
N PRO A 465 -9.99 7.37 -20.03
CA PRO A 465 -9.83 6.10 -20.74
C PRO A 465 -8.94 6.24 -21.99
N GLN A 466 -7.68 6.64 -21.81
CA GLN A 466 -6.69 6.76 -22.87
C GLN A 466 -5.81 5.49 -22.95
N HIS A 467 -5.56 5.01 -24.17
CA HIS A 467 -4.77 3.79 -24.36
C HIS A 467 -3.29 4.02 -24.03
N ASP A 468 -2.63 3.00 -23.49
CA ASP A 468 -1.20 3.07 -23.14
C ASP A 468 -0.32 3.39 -24.36
N ARG A 469 -0.63 2.82 -25.53
CA ARG A 469 0.14 3.09 -26.76
C ARG A 469 0.10 4.57 -27.18
N GLU A 470 -1.03 5.24 -26.96
CA GLU A 470 -1.22 6.67 -27.26
C GLU A 470 -0.54 7.51 -26.18
N THR A 471 -0.74 7.16 -24.92
CA THR A 471 -0.10 7.80 -23.76
C THR A 471 1.43 7.79 -23.89
N MET A 472 2.01 6.64 -24.25
CA MET A 472 3.46 6.47 -24.40
C MET A 472 3.99 7.00 -25.73
N ALA A 473 3.12 7.50 -26.62
CA ALA A 473 3.53 8.22 -27.83
C ALA A 473 3.78 9.72 -27.58
N THR A 474 3.42 10.25 -26.41
CA THR A 474 3.67 11.64 -26.03
C THR A 474 5.18 11.95 -25.99
N PRO A 475 5.65 13.03 -26.65
CA PRO A 475 7.04 13.48 -26.55
C PRO A 475 7.43 13.82 -25.12
N TYR A 476 8.59 13.33 -24.65
CA TYR A 476 9.04 13.53 -23.27
C TYR A 476 9.13 15.00 -22.85
N SER A 477 9.52 15.90 -23.75
CA SER A 477 9.50 17.36 -23.51
C SER A 477 8.11 17.90 -23.15
N LYS A 478 7.04 17.35 -23.73
CA LYS A 478 5.65 17.69 -23.38
C LYS A 478 5.25 17.12 -22.02
N VAL A 479 5.61 15.87 -21.74
CA VAL A 479 5.38 15.25 -20.42
C VAL A 479 6.04 16.09 -19.33
N LEU A 480 7.32 16.45 -19.51
CA LEU A 480 8.01 17.34 -18.56
C LEU A 480 7.33 18.70 -18.45
N ALA A 481 6.87 19.30 -19.55
CA ALA A 481 6.18 20.59 -19.50
C ALA A 481 4.90 20.54 -18.65
N TRP A 482 4.12 19.47 -18.75
CA TRP A 482 2.85 19.27 -18.04
C TRP A 482 3.00 18.79 -16.58
N ALA A 483 4.13 18.17 -16.23
CA ALA A 483 4.39 17.64 -14.90
C ALA A 483 4.51 18.74 -13.83
N ARG A 484 3.95 18.51 -12.63
CA ARG A 484 4.27 19.28 -11.41
C ARG A 484 5.76 19.21 -11.09
N PRO A 485 6.34 20.13 -10.29
CA PRO A 485 7.78 20.14 -10.02
C PRO A 485 8.31 18.81 -9.44
N SER A 486 7.59 18.21 -8.50
CA SER A 486 7.87 16.88 -7.93
C SER A 486 7.76 15.73 -8.93
N GLU A 487 6.69 15.69 -9.72
CA GLU A 487 6.50 14.72 -10.81
C GLU A 487 7.63 14.85 -11.86
N ARG A 488 8.07 16.08 -12.15
CA ARG A 488 9.15 16.41 -13.09
C ARG A 488 10.52 15.99 -12.56
N ALA A 489 10.78 16.16 -11.27
CA ALA A 489 12.00 15.69 -10.61
C ALA A 489 12.09 14.16 -10.68
N ALA A 490 11.02 13.46 -10.29
CA ALA A 490 10.96 12.00 -10.36
C ALA A 490 11.06 11.46 -11.79
N LEU A 491 10.40 12.10 -12.77
CA LEU A 491 10.53 11.72 -14.19
C LEU A 491 11.96 11.89 -14.73
N LYS A 492 12.72 12.88 -14.26
CA LYS A 492 14.12 13.07 -14.67
C LYS A 492 15.01 12.00 -14.04
N ALA A 493 15.02 11.90 -12.70
CA ALA A 493 15.87 10.96 -11.99
C ALA A 493 15.61 9.50 -12.40
N LEU A 494 14.34 9.10 -12.59
CA LEU A 494 14.00 7.77 -13.12
C LEU A 494 14.47 7.58 -14.57
N SER A 495 14.38 8.62 -15.42
CA SER A 495 14.92 8.56 -16.78
C SER A 495 16.43 8.40 -16.79
N ASP A 496 17.15 9.11 -15.91
CA ASP A 496 18.60 9.08 -15.82
C ASP A 496 19.11 7.74 -15.26
N ALA A 497 18.46 7.23 -14.20
CA ALA A 497 18.75 5.91 -13.64
C ALA A 497 18.54 4.76 -14.64
N LEU A 498 17.54 4.88 -15.52
CA LEU A 498 17.26 3.93 -16.60
C LEU A 498 18.03 4.21 -17.90
N GLN A 499 18.90 5.22 -17.93
CA GLN A 499 19.65 5.69 -19.11
C GLN A 499 18.77 5.99 -20.33
N LEU A 500 17.52 6.39 -20.09
CA LEU A 500 16.50 6.66 -21.10
C LEU A 500 16.75 8.03 -21.77
N GLN A 501 16.84 8.03 -23.10
CA GLN A 501 17.17 9.21 -23.92
C GLN A 501 16.17 9.41 -25.06
N GLY A 502 16.20 10.59 -25.69
CA GLY A 502 15.30 10.95 -26.79
C GLY A 502 13.90 11.40 -26.35
N GLU A 503 13.06 11.78 -27.32
CA GLU A 503 11.67 12.22 -27.05
C GLU A 503 10.70 11.04 -26.92
N ASP A 504 11.03 9.88 -27.50
CA ASP A 504 10.23 8.66 -27.52
C ASP A 504 10.48 7.75 -26.31
N ARG A 505 11.25 8.21 -25.31
CA ARG A 505 11.71 7.39 -24.18
C ARG A 505 10.60 6.72 -23.36
N LEU A 506 9.40 7.31 -23.31
CA LEU A 506 8.18 6.68 -22.76
C LEU A 506 7.85 5.38 -23.49
N ARG A 507 7.82 5.44 -24.83
CA ARG A 507 7.58 4.28 -25.71
C ARG A 507 8.67 3.23 -25.53
N THR A 508 9.93 3.65 -25.47
CA THR A 508 11.07 2.75 -25.26
C THR A 508 10.92 1.99 -23.94
N ALA A 509 10.71 2.71 -22.83
CA ALA A 509 10.47 2.09 -21.52
C ALA A 509 9.27 1.11 -21.55
N TYR A 510 8.14 1.53 -22.13
CA TYR A 510 6.94 0.70 -22.22
C TYR A 510 7.15 -0.57 -23.07
N VAL A 511 7.83 -0.45 -24.22
CA VAL A 511 8.10 -1.60 -25.11
C VAL A 511 9.09 -2.57 -24.47
N THR A 512 10.11 -2.10 -23.74
CA THR A 512 10.97 -3.01 -22.96
C THR A 512 10.20 -3.70 -21.82
N GLN A 513 9.24 -3.02 -21.19
CA GLN A 513 8.48 -3.57 -20.06
C GLN A 513 7.40 -4.59 -20.47
N PHE A 514 6.70 -4.33 -21.58
CA PHE A 514 5.46 -5.03 -21.95
C PHE A 514 5.43 -5.51 -23.42
N GLY A 515 6.46 -5.21 -24.21
CA GLY A 515 6.52 -5.58 -25.62
C GLY A 515 6.95 -7.02 -25.87
N PRO A 516 7.00 -7.45 -27.14
CA PRO A 516 7.50 -8.77 -27.53
C PRO A 516 8.93 -8.99 -27.01
N GLY A 517 9.16 -10.12 -26.33
CA GLY A 517 10.45 -10.42 -25.69
C GLY A 517 10.58 -9.93 -24.24
N SER A 518 9.57 -9.24 -23.69
CA SER A 518 9.45 -9.07 -22.23
C SER A 518 9.49 -10.45 -21.55
N GLY A 519 10.39 -10.59 -20.58
CA GLY A 519 10.62 -11.86 -19.89
C GLY A 519 9.46 -12.28 -18.99
N ARG A 520 9.61 -13.41 -18.31
CA ARG A 520 8.73 -13.72 -17.17
C ARG A 520 8.89 -12.62 -16.13
N ILE A 521 7.80 -12.27 -15.47
CA ILE A 521 7.81 -11.29 -14.39
C ILE A 521 8.76 -11.77 -13.29
N ASN A 522 9.83 -10.99 -13.07
CA ASN A 522 10.66 -11.08 -11.89
C ASN A 522 10.21 -9.98 -10.92
N TRP A 523 9.75 -10.38 -9.73
CA TRP A 523 9.31 -9.41 -8.72
C TRP A 523 10.47 -8.77 -7.96
N ASP A 524 11.68 -9.31 -8.07
CA ASP A 524 12.89 -8.78 -7.42
C ASP A 524 13.73 -7.93 -8.40
N ASP A 525 13.24 -7.72 -9.63
CA ASP A 525 13.88 -6.86 -10.63
C ASP A 525 13.71 -5.37 -10.28
N ILE A 526 14.76 -4.81 -9.68
CA ILE A 526 14.85 -3.39 -9.30
C ILE A 526 14.84 -2.49 -10.55
N GLU A 527 15.49 -2.86 -11.66
CA GLU A 527 15.48 -2.04 -12.88
C GLU A 527 14.08 -2.03 -13.51
N GLY A 528 13.43 -3.20 -13.59
CA GLY A 528 12.03 -3.32 -13.99
C GLY A 528 11.07 -2.55 -13.09
N ALA A 529 11.33 -2.49 -11.78
CA ALA A 529 10.55 -1.65 -10.85
C ALA A 529 10.74 -0.15 -11.15
N HIS A 530 11.97 0.33 -11.35
CA HIS A 530 12.22 1.71 -11.78
C HIS A 530 11.54 2.02 -13.13
N ARG A 531 11.59 1.08 -14.09
CA ARG A 531 10.92 1.20 -15.40
C ARG A 531 9.40 1.32 -15.23
N LEU A 532 8.80 0.53 -14.35
CA LEU A 532 7.38 0.61 -14.01
C LEU A 532 7.02 1.93 -13.31
N ARG A 533 7.84 2.44 -12.37
CA ARG A 533 7.65 3.76 -11.76
C ARG A 533 7.64 4.86 -12.83
N PHE A 534 8.63 4.85 -13.74
CA PHE A 534 8.74 5.82 -14.82
C PHE A 534 7.50 5.80 -15.73
N ILE A 535 7.11 4.62 -16.23
CA ILE A 535 5.92 4.44 -17.08
C ILE A 535 4.65 4.91 -16.37
N ARG A 536 4.46 4.53 -15.10
CA ARG A 536 3.24 4.86 -14.34
C ARG A 536 3.13 6.34 -14.04
N LEU A 537 4.23 7.00 -13.66
CA LEU A 537 4.28 8.43 -13.40
C LEU A 537 4.07 9.24 -14.70
N ALA A 538 4.72 8.84 -15.79
CA ALA A 538 4.53 9.45 -17.10
C ALA A 538 3.07 9.33 -17.58
N LYS A 539 2.44 8.17 -17.38
CA LYS A 539 0.99 7.99 -17.61
C LYS A 539 0.17 8.95 -16.77
N THR A 540 0.43 9.02 -15.46
CA THR A 540 -0.30 9.93 -14.54
C THR A 540 -0.22 11.39 -15.01
N VAL A 541 0.95 11.88 -15.44
CA VAL A 541 1.11 13.24 -15.98
C VAL A 541 0.32 13.45 -17.28
N VAL A 542 0.39 12.51 -18.23
CA VAL A 542 -0.36 12.63 -19.49
C VAL A 542 -1.88 12.59 -19.26
N LEU A 543 -2.38 11.67 -18.44
CA LEU A 543 -3.81 11.59 -18.11
C LEU A 543 -4.30 12.86 -17.38
N ALA A 544 -3.49 13.41 -16.47
CA ALA A 544 -3.82 14.66 -15.78
C ALA A 544 -3.91 15.87 -16.73
N HIS A 545 -3.08 15.91 -17.79
CA HIS A 545 -3.21 16.91 -18.84
C HIS A 545 -4.45 16.66 -19.71
N THR A 546 -4.69 15.42 -20.16
CA THR A 546 -5.89 15.07 -20.93
C THR A 546 -7.18 15.43 -20.20
N LEU A 547 -7.25 15.23 -18.87
CA LEU A 547 -8.39 15.64 -18.03
C LEU A 547 -8.56 17.16 -17.98
N ARG A 548 -7.47 17.95 -17.95
CA ARG A 548 -7.55 19.42 -17.95
C ARG A 548 -8.02 20.01 -19.28
N GLU A 549 -7.64 19.39 -20.40
CA GLU A 549 -8.01 19.87 -21.73
C GLU A 549 -9.42 19.44 -22.15
N ASN A 550 -9.85 18.21 -21.80
CA ASN A 550 -11.05 17.58 -22.35
C ASN A 550 -11.98 16.92 -21.32
N GLY A 551 -11.66 17.03 -20.03
CA GLY A 551 -12.41 16.39 -18.96
C GLY A 551 -13.75 17.05 -18.64
N ASP A 552 -14.62 16.31 -17.98
CA ASP A 552 -15.79 16.90 -17.32
C ASP A 552 -15.33 17.87 -16.20
N PRO A 553 -15.89 19.09 -16.12
CA PRO A 553 -15.45 20.08 -15.13
C PRO A 553 -15.60 19.65 -13.67
N ALA A 554 -16.61 18.86 -13.31
CA ALA A 554 -16.80 18.38 -11.94
C ALA A 554 -15.81 17.27 -11.59
N ILE A 555 -15.48 16.41 -12.56
CA ILE A 555 -14.39 15.41 -12.41
C ILE A 555 -13.03 16.10 -12.28
N LEU A 556 -12.78 17.18 -13.04
CA LEU A 556 -11.56 17.98 -12.91
C LEU A 556 -11.49 18.68 -11.54
N GLU A 557 -12.57 19.32 -11.07
CA GLU A 557 -12.63 19.92 -9.74
C GLU A 557 -12.37 18.88 -8.64
N ARG A 558 -12.95 17.69 -8.75
CA ARG A 558 -12.71 16.58 -7.81
C ARG A 558 -11.24 16.11 -7.85
N PHE A 559 -10.62 16.05 -9.02
CA PHE A 559 -9.20 15.71 -9.17
C PHE A 559 -8.27 16.76 -8.55
N ASP A 560 -8.53 18.05 -8.78
CA ASP A 560 -7.70 19.11 -8.21
C ASP A 560 -7.91 19.23 -6.68
N ARG A 561 -9.12 18.98 -6.15
CA ARG A 561 -9.35 18.77 -4.69
C ARG A 561 -8.50 17.62 -4.15
N LEU A 562 -8.54 16.45 -4.81
CA LEU A 562 -7.76 15.28 -4.41
C LEU A 562 -6.25 15.57 -4.39
N ARG A 563 -5.74 16.19 -5.46
CA ARG A 563 -4.32 16.55 -5.57
C ARG A 563 -3.90 17.66 -4.60
N ALA A 564 -4.80 18.55 -4.19
CA ALA A 564 -4.54 19.53 -3.14
C ALA A 564 -4.45 18.85 -1.76
N ALA A 565 -5.33 17.89 -1.47
CA ALA A 565 -5.25 17.09 -0.26
C ALA A 565 -3.97 16.23 -0.20
N GLU A 566 -3.50 15.71 -1.35
CA GLU A 566 -2.22 15.01 -1.46
C GLU A 566 -0.98 15.93 -1.33
N SER A 567 -1.13 17.25 -1.52
CA SER A 567 -0.04 18.22 -1.29
C SER A 567 0.11 18.65 0.18
N ARG A 568 -0.79 18.22 1.08
CA ARG A 568 -0.73 18.55 2.52
C ARG A 568 0.39 17.82 3.25
N ASN A 569 0.76 18.29 4.45
CA ASN A 569 1.69 17.61 5.35
C ASN A 569 1.11 17.44 6.77
N PRO A 570 0.57 16.26 7.12
CA PRO A 570 0.04 15.97 8.45
C PRO A 570 1.05 16.09 9.60
N LEU A 571 2.36 16.04 9.32
CA LEU A 571 3.43 16.18 10.33
C LEU A 571 3.78 17.65 10.65
N LEU A 572 3.44 18.59 9.75
CA LEU A 572 3.63 20.03 9.95
C LEU A 572 2.33 20.76 10.34
N GLU A 573 1.18 20.26 9.88
CA GLU A 573 -0.15 20.80 10.23
C GLU A 573 -0.55 20.58 11.70
N VAL A 574 0.18 19.75 12.44
CA VAL A 574 -0.10 19.45 13.85
C VAL A 574 0.35 20.58 14.76
N LYS A 575 -0.46 20.86 15.80
CA LYS A 575 -0.14 21.89 16.78
C LYS A 575 1.17 21.52 17.51
N PRO A 576 2.22 22.37 17.48
CA PRO A 576 3.40 22.16 18.31
C PRO A 576 3.01 22.17 19.79
N ASN A 577 3.78 21.45 20.61
CA ASN A 577 3.58 21.50 22.05
C ASN A 577 3.71 22.95 22.56
N PRO A 578 2.83 23.40 23.48
CA PRO A 578 2.97 24.70 24.14
C PRO A 578 4.17 24.73 25.11
#